data_AF-A0A183VBX3-F1
#
_entry.id   AF-A0A183VBX3-F1
#
_cell.length_a   1.000
_cell.length_b   1.000
_cell.length_c   1.000
_cell.angle_alpha   90.00
_cell.angle_beta   90.00
_cell.angle_gamma   90.00
#
_symmetry.space_group_name_H-M   'P 1'
#
loop_
_entity.id
_entity.type
_entity.pdbx_description
1 polymer ?
#
loop_
_entity_poly.entity_id
_entity_poly.type
_entity_poly.pdbx_seq_one_letter_code
_entity_poly.pdbx_strand_id
1 'polypeptide(L)'
;MLKRYNYVVCKMHRSFLSSVLCMLLGAITISACKIEVKLISKTPSPFQIQVFVPALKTKTERFTFTRQNEQQIFVIEGKTCNNEHWLFKTWKRVEGDNWVPAAERKVKLEGTGWIAVHVNEFYMPTFHDRLNIFLKLSSQSTKPFQIQMYVPAIKVKTERVTFTRKDESRVIAVEGKECNLKPWVFKTWKRVDGEWVPAKEANVKLEGFGWIKVIVDDEFMPSFRDRLGIMCHEGPC
;
A
#
# COMPACT_ATOMS: atom_id res chain seq x y z
N MET A 1 53.23 58.38 29.14
CA MET A 1 52.88 57.06 28.53
C MET A 1 51.50 56.66 29.03
N LEU A 2 50.47 56.81 28.19
CA LEU A 2 49.09 56.43 28.46
C LEU A 2 48.51 55.90 27.14
N LYS A 3 48.30 54.58 27.05
CA LYS A 3 47.72 53.91 25.87
C LYS A 3 46.19 54.08 25.90
N ARG A 4 45.66 54.75 24.87
CA ARG A 4 44.22 54.78 24.54
C ARG A 4 43.85 53.48 23.83
N TYR A 5 42.84 52.76 24.33
CA TYR A 5 42.20 51.66 23.62
C TYR A 5 41.03 52.22 22.79
N ASN A 6 41.06 51.96 21.48
CA ASN A 6 40.00 52.27 20.54
C ASN A 6 38.90 51.20 20.62
N TYR A 7 37.64 51.63 20.73
CA TYR A 7 36.47 50.77 20.57
C TYR A 7 36.23 50.55 19.07
N VAL A 8 36.22 49.29 18.64
CA VAL A 8 35.77 48.88 17.30
C VAL A 8 34.25 48.68 17.35
N VAL A 9 33.52 49.60 16.72
CA VAL A 9 32.10 49.47 16.44
C VAL A 9 31.95 48.52 15.25
N CYS A 10 31.54 47.28 15.49
CA CYS A 10 31.11 46.38 14.43
C CYS A 10 29.60 46.51 14.25
N LYS A 11 29.19 47.16 13.15
CA LYS A 11 27.82 47.20 12.64
C LYS A 11 27.32 45.77 12.42
N MET A 12 26.41 45.30 13.28
CA MET A 12 25.75 44.02 13.08
C MET A 12 24.66 44.17 12.02
N HIS A 13 24.89 43.53 10.89
CA HIS A 13 24.06 43.56 9.69
C HIS A 13 22.70 42.90 9.94
N ARG A 14 21.67 43.58 9.46
CA ARG A 14 20.24 43.26 9.55
C ARG A 14 19.89 42.11 8.59
N SER A 15 20.29 40.89 8.90
CA SER A 15 20.09 39.73 7.99
C SER A 15 19.88 38.41 8.74
N PHE A 16 18.95 38.34 9.70
CA PHE A 16 18.71 37.10 10.47
C PHE A 16 17.24 36.76 10.73
N LEU A 17 16.32 37.30 9.92
CA LEU A 17 14.88 37.02 10.05
C LEU A 17 14.26 36.29 8.85
N SER A 18 15.02 36.03 7.78
CA SER A 18 14.49 35.40 6.55
C SER A 18 14.73 33.89 6.45
N SER A 19 15.60 33.31 7.31
CA SER A 19 16.01 31.90 7.16
C SER A 19 15.17 30.88 7.95
N VAL A 20 14.34 31.32 8.90
CA VAL A 20 13.54 30.41 9.75
C VAL A 20 12.16 30.11 9.14
N LEU A 21 11.68 30.94 8.22
CA LEU A 21 10.37 30.75 7.58
C LEU A 21 10.39 29.67 6.47
N CYS A 22 11.55 29.34 5.90
CA CYS A 22 11.67 28.32 4.84
C CYS A 22 11.74 26.87 5.36
N MET A 23 11.96 26.63 6.67
CA MET A 23 12.05 25.26 7.21
C MET A 23 10.72 24.69 7.74
N LEU A 24 9.62 25.46 7.68
CA LEU A 24 8.28 25.02 8.10
C LEU A 24 7.31 24.74 6.92
N LEU A 25 7.79 24.79 5.68
CA LEU A 25 7.12 24.18 4.52
C LEU A 25 7.54 22.71 4.42
N GLY A 26 7.53 22.00 5.55
CA GLY A 26 7.61 20.55 5.58
C GLY A 26 6.46 20.03 4.72
N ALA A 27 6.82 19.44 3.58
CA ALA A 27 5.90 18.96 2.57
C ALA A 27 4.76 18.18 3.23
N ILE A 28 3.59 18.82 3.30
CA ILE A 28 2.34 18.07 3.40
C ILE A 28 2.30 17.34 2.07
N THR A 29 2.83 16.13 2.02
CA THR A 29 2.60 15.20 0.92
C THR A 29 1.11 14.89 0.98
N ILE A 30 0.31 15.75 0.36
CA ILE A 30 -1.11 15.52 0.18
C ILE A 30 -1.18 14.25 -0.66
N SER A 31 -1.46 13.12 -0.04
CA SER A 31 -1.59 11.83 -0.71
C SER A 31 -2.85 11.85 -1.56
N ALA A 32 -2.78 12.47 -2.74
CA ALA A 32 -3.85 12.43 -3.71
C ALA A 32 -4.06 10.98 -4.14
N CYS A 33 -5.28 10.49 -3.99
CA CYS A 33 -5.73 9.26 -4.60
C CYS A 33 -6.39 9.55 -5.95
N LYS A 34 -6.15 8.66 -6.90
CA LYS A 34 -6.88 8.57 -8.17
C LYS A 34 -7.05 7.08 -8.46
N ILE A 35 -8.20 6.55 -8.03
CA ILE A 35 -8.47 5.11 -8.04
C ILE A 35 -9.59 4.83 -9.03
N GLU A 36 -9.27 4.07 -10.07
CA GLU A 36 -10.24 3.46 -10.98
C GLU A 36 -10.81 2.18 -10.35
N VAL A 37 -12.12 2.11 -10.18
CA VAL A 37 -12.81 0.96 -9.61
C VAL A 37 -13.54 0.23 -10.72
N LYS A 38 -13.17 -1.03 -10.96
CA LYS A 38 -13.83 -1.93 -11.91
C LYS A 38 -14.75 -2.87 -11.15
N LEU A 39 -16.04 -2.60 -11.17
CA LEU A 39 -17.07 -3.47 -10.62
C LEU A 39 -17.39 -4.57 -11.63
N ILE A 40 -17.39 -5.84 -11.20
CA ILE A 40 -17.62 -7.00 -12.06
C ILE A 40 -18.68 -7.90 -11.42
N SER A 41 -19.74 -8.19 -12.16
CA SER A 41 -20.74 -9.17 -11.74
C SER A 41 -20.19 -10.59 -11.89
N LYS A 42 -20.25 -11.41 -10.82
CA LYS A 42 -20.02 -12.87 -10.89
C LYS A 42 -21.27 -13.67 -10.58
N THR A 43 -22.39 -13.00 -10.35
CA THR A 43 -23.69 -13.62 -10.10
C THR A 43 -24.57 -13.56 -11.35
N PRO A 44 -25.37 -14.60 -11.63
CA PRO A 44 -26.39 -14.56 -12.67
C PRO A 44 -27.63 -13.76 -12.25
N SER A 45 -27.84 -13.53 -10.95
CA SER A 45 -29.03 -12.83 -10.44
C SER A 45 -28.81 -11.31 -10.36
N PRO A 46 -29.84 -10.49 -10.64
CA PRO A 46 -29.73 -9.05 -10.55
C PRO A 46 -29.36 -8.54 -9.16
N PHE A 47 -28.50 -7.53 -9.09
CA PHE A 47 -28.12 -6.86 -7.86
C PHE A 47 -27.82 -5.38 -8.11
N GLN A 48 -27.83 -4.60 -7.04
CA GLN A 48 -27.31 -3.24 -7.04
C GLN A 48 -26.08 -3.14 -6.15
N ILE A 49 -25.16 -2.25 -6.49
CA ILE A 49 -24.00 -1.93 -5.66
C ILE A 49 -23.79 -0.41 -5.61
N GLN A 50 -23.40 0.08 -4.44
CA GLN A 50 -23.06 1.47 -4.20
C GLN A 50 -21.77 1.56 -3.40
N VAL A 51 -20.90 2.50 -3.78
CA VAL A 51 -19.62 2.72 -3.13
C VAL A 51 -19.66 4.04 -2.39
N PHE A 52 -19.33 4.00 -1.11
CA PHE A 52 -19.22 5.18 -0.25
C PHE A 52 -17.76 5.42 0.08
N VAL A 53 -17.34 6.68 0.00
CA VAL A 53 -16.01 7.15 0.36
C VAL A 53 -16.17 8.24 1.43
N PRO A 54 -16.37 7.84 2.70
CA PRO A 54 -16.72 8.76 3.77
C PRO A 54 -15.72 9.91 3.96
N ALA A 55 -14.42 9.62 3.85
CA ALA A 55 -13.36 10.62 3.97
C ALA A 55 -13.41 11.72 2.90
N LEU A 56 -14.06 11.46 1.76
CA LEU A 56 -14.30 12.45 0.71
C LEU A 56 -15.73 13.00 0.75
N LYS A 57 -16.59 12.49 1.63
CA LYS A 57 -18.04 12.74 1.67
C LYS A 57 -18.72 12.43 0.33
N THR A 58 -18.20 11.45 -0.39
CA THR A 58 -18.67 11.05 -1.72
C THR A 58 -19.33 9.68 -1.65
N LYS A 59 -20.37 9.48 -2.46
CA LYS A 59 -20.92 8.16 -2.78
C LYS A 59 -21.27 8.10 -4.25
N THR A 60 -21.17 6.92 -4.85
CA THR A 60 -21.61 6.70 -6.23
C THR A 60 -23.14 6.67 -6.30
N GLU A 61 -23.68 6.70 -7.51
CA GLU A 61 -25.02 6.17 -7.73
C GLU A 61 -25.06 4.65 -7.45
N ARG A 62 -26.27 4.07 -7.43
CA ARG A 62 -26.43 2.62 -7.39
C ARG A 62 -26.27 2.06 -8.79
N PHE A 63 -25.18 1.33 -9.01
CA PHE A 63 -25.00 0.58 -10.25
C PHE A 63 -25.87 -0.66 -10.20
N THR A 64 -26.68 -0.88 -11.23
CA THR A 64 -27.51 -2.08 -11.36
C THR A 64 -26.85 -3.05 -12.34
N PHE A 65 -26.69 -4.29 -11.90
CA PHE A 65 -26.20 -5.39 -12.71
C PHE A 65 -27.33 -6.39 -12.89
N THR A 66 -27.56 -6.82 -14.13
CA THR A 66 -28.65 -7.73 -14.50
C THR A 66 -28.14 -9.05 -15.03
N ARG A 67 -26.87 -9.12 -15.43
CA ARG A 67 -26.24 -10.31 -16.00
C ARG A 67 -24.89 -10.60 -15.38
N GLN A 68 -24.48 -11.85 -15.45
CA GLN A 68 -23.14 -12.28 -15.05
C GLN A 68 -22.10 -11.65 -15.99
N ASN A 69 -20.94 -11.29 -15.44
CA ASN A 69 -19.80 -10.66 -16.12
C ASN A 69 -20.05 -9.26 -16.69
N GLU A 70 -21.20 -8.64 -16.43
CA GLU A 70 -21.38 -7.20 -16.64
C GLU A 70 -20.34 -6.41 -15.81
N GLN A 71 -19.89 -5.29 -16.37
CA GLN A 71 -18.87 -4.45 -15.76
C GLN A 71 -19.30 -3.00 -15.71
N GLN A 72 -18.89 -2.32 -14.64
CA GLN A 72 -18.98 -0.86 -14.53
C GLN A 72 -17.63 -0.34 -14.05
N ILE A 73 -17.18 0.76 -14.63
CA ILE A 73 -15.91 1.38 -14.26
C ILE A 73 -16.19 2.83 -13.88
N PHE A 74 -15.64 3.24 -12.75
CA PHE A 74 -15.69 4.64 -12.33
C PHE A 74 -14.37 5.04 -11.67
N VAL A 75 -14.08 6.33 -11.61
CA VAL A 75 -12.87 6.85 -10.99
C VAL A 75 -13.25 7.70 -9.78
N ILE A 76 -12.54 7.51 -8.68
CA ILE A 76 -12.61 8.39 -7.52
C ILE A 76 -11.26 9.08 -7.37
N GLU A 77 -11.32 10.41 -7.28
CA GLU A 77 -10.16 11.25 -7.04
C GLU A 77 -10.39 12.05 -5.76
N GLY A 78 -9.34 12.19 -4.94
CA GLY A 78 -9.45 12.92 -3.69
C GLY A 78 -8.15 12.96 -2.90
N LYS A 79 -8.03 13.86 -1.93
CA LYS A 79 -6.79 14.09 -1.17
C LYS A 79 -6.59 13.16 0.03
N THR A 80 -7.66 12.51 0.48
CA THR A 80 -7.74 11.87 1.81
C THR A 80 -8.51 10.55 1.76
N CYS A 81 -8.43 9.83 0.65
CA CYS A 81 -9.29 8.66 0.39
C CYS A 81 -9.07 7.51 1.38
N ASN A 82 -7.95 7.49 2.07
CA ASN A 82 -7.58 6.49 3.06
C ASN A 82 -7.87 6.92 4.50
N ASN A 83 -8.34 8.14 4.76
CA ASN A 83 -8.60 8.57 6.14
C ASN A 83 -9.74 7.77 6.79
N GLU A 84 -10.65 7.22 5.99
CA GLU A 84 -11.75 6.36 6.43
C GLU A 84 -11.91 5.15 5.52
N HIS A 85 -12.61 4.13 6.01
CA HIS A 85 -12.92 2.95 5.21
C HIS A 85 -13.99 3.28 4.16
N TRP A 86 -13.72 2.89 2.92
CA TRP A 86 -14.71 2.84 1.87
C TRP A 86 -15.70 1.73 2.17
N LEU A 87 -16.96 1.96 1.84
CA LEU A 87 -18.03 0.98 2.04
C LEU A 87 -18.57 0.55 0.68
N PHE A 88 -18.54 -0.75 0.41
CA PHE A 88 -19.15 -1.37 -0.75
C PHE A 88 -20.41 -2.06 -0.24
N LYS A 89 -21.58 -1.51 -0.58
CA LYS A 89 -22.87 -2.05 -0.15
C LYS A 89 -23.61 -2.62 -1.35
N THR A 90 -24.22 -3.79 -1.18
CA THR A 90 -25.01 -4.44 -2.22
C THR A 90 -26.46 -4.63 -1.77
N TRP A 91 -27.35 -4.69 -2.76
CA TRP A 91 -28.76 -5.02 -2.57
C TRP A 91 -29.15 -6.11 -3.55
N LYS A 92 -29.99 -7.05 -3.09
CA LYS A 92 -30.58 -8.09 -3.92
C LYS A 92 -32.05 -7.78 -4.20
N ARG A 93 -32.52 -8.20 -5.37
CA ARG A 93 -33.94 -8.11 -5.74
C ARG A 93 -34.70 -9.26 -5.07
N VAL A 94 -35.84 -8.97 -4.46
CA VAL A 94 -36.68 -10.00 -3.79
C VAL A 94 -37.98 -10.24 -4.54
N GLU A 95 -38.75 -9.19 -4.85
CA GLU A 95 -40.01 -9.28 -5.58
C GLU A 95 -40.35 -7.94 -6.24
N GLY A 96 -40.83 -7.95 -7.48
CA GLY A 96 -41.05 -6.72 -8.25
C GLY A 96 -39.79 -5.86 -8.31
N ASP A 97 -39.92 -4.54 -8.08
CA ASP A 97 -38.79 -3.59 -8.05
C ASP A 97 -38.24 -3.34 -6.63
N ASN A 98 -38.52 -4.22 -5.67
CA ASN A 98 -38.04 -4.09 -4.30
C ASN A 98 -36.61 -4.62 -4.14
N TRP A 99 -35.75 -3.78 -3.57
CA TRP A 99 -34.33 -4.06 -3.30
C TRP A 99 -34.07 -4.08 -1.80
N VAL A 100 -33.50 -5.17 -1.29
CA VAL A 100 -33.13 -5.29 0.13
C VAL A 100 -31.62 -5.38 0.29
N PRO A 101 -31.04 -4.80 1.37
CA PRO A 101 -29.61 -4.93 1.64
C PRO A 101 -29.18 -6.39 1.64
N ALA A 102 -28.06 -6.69 0.99
CA ALA A 102 -27.55 -8.05 0.85
C ALA A 102 -26.21 -8.23 1.56
N ALA A 103 -25.22 -7.36 1.29
CA ALA A 103 -23.93 -7.41 1.95
C ALA A 103 -23.28 -6.02 2.06
N GLU A 104 -22.31 -5.91 2.95
CA GLU A 104 -21.44 -4.75 3.10
C GLU A 104 -19.99 -5.20 3.27
N ARG A 105 -19.07 -4.51 2.59
CA ARG A 105 -17.63 -4.62 2.84
C ARG A 105 -17.01 -3.27 3.10
N LYS A 106 -16.11 -3.25 4.09
CA LYS A 106 -15.29 -2.09 4.43
C LYS A 106 -13.88 -2.32 3.96
N VAL A 107 -13.27 -1.32 3.33
CA VAL A 107 -11.90 -1.42 2.81
C VAL A 107 -11.21 -0.07 2.86
N LYS A 108 -9.92 -0.04 3.18
CA LYS A 108 -9.12 1.19 3.19
C LYS A 108 -8.34 1.24 1.88
N LEU A 109 -8.54 2.29 1.08
CA LEU A 109 -7.95 2.42 -0.26
C LEU A 109 -7.12 3.70 -0.35
N GLU A 110 -5.90 3.59 -0.89
CA GLU A 110 -4.95 4.70 -1.02
C GLU A 110 -4.14 4.63 -2.32
N GLY A 111 -3.59 5.78 -2.73
CA GLY A 111 -2.72 5.90 -3.91
C GLY A 111 -3.44 6.03 -5.24
N THR A 112 -2.70 5.79 -6.32
CA THR A 112 -3.16 5.95 -7.71
C THR A 112 -3.12 4.62 -8.44
N GLY A 113 -4.21 4.17 -9.03
CA GLY A 113 -4.24 2.89 -9.73
C GLY A 113 -5.65 2.41 -10.01
N TRP A 114 -5.81 1.10 -10.17
CA TRP A 114 -7.11 0.48 -10.33
C TRP A 114 -7.31 -0.69 -9.36
N ILE A 115 -8.57 -0.96 -9.02
CA ILE A 115 -8.99 -2.14 -8.28
C ILE A 115 -10.14 -2.84 -9.02
N ALA A 116 -10.19 -4.18 -8.99
CA ALA A 116 -11.40 -4.90 -9.36
C ALA A 116 -12.18 -5.35 -8.12
N VAL A 117 -13.49 -5.20 -8.19
CA VAL A 117 -14.43 -5.64 -7.17
C VAL A 117 -15.43 -6.57 -7.83
N HIS A 118 -15.33 -7.84 -7.49
CA HIS A 118 -16.21 -8.89 -7.99
C HIS A 118 -17.35 -9.09 -7.00
N VAL A 119 -18.59 -9.07 -7.46
CA VAL A 119 -19.74 -9.43 -6.61
C VAL A 119 -20.10 -10.88 -6.86
N ASN A 120 -19.90 -11.73 -5.86
CA ASN A 120 -20.11 -13.18 -5.98
C ASN A 120 -21.60 -13.57 -5.92
N GLU A 121 -21.90 -14.87 -6.00
CA GLU A 121 -23.26 -15.41 -5.94
C GLU A 121 -24.02 -15.11 -4.64
N PHE A 122 -23.31 -14.79 -3.56
CA PHE A 122 -23.88 -14.37 -2.28
C PHE A 122 -24.07 -12.85 -2.18
N TYR A 123 -23.93 -12.13 -3.30
CA TYR A 123 -23.95 -10.67 -3.38
C TYR A 123 -22.85 -9.99 -2.56
N MET A 124 -21.84 -10.74 -2.13
CA MET A 124 -20.73 -10.21 -1.34
C MET A 124 -19.73 -9.54 -2.29
N PRO A 125 -19.40 -8.25 -2.09
CA PRO A 125 -18.25 -7.65 -2.73
C PRO A 125 -16.99 -8.41 -2.31
N THR A 126 -16.23 -8.85 -3.28
CA THR A 126 -14.96 -9.53 -3.10
C THR A 126 -13.93 -8.79 -3.91
N PHE A 127 -12.79 -8.52 -3.29
CA PHE A 127 -11.63 -7.98 -3.97
C PHE A 127 -10.85 -9.19 -4.49
N HIS A 128 -11.53 -10.03 -5.29
CA HIS A 128 -10.92 -11.17 -5.95
C HIS A 128 -10.08 -10.64 -7.08
N ASP A 129 -8.80 -10.41 -6.84
CA ASP A 129 -7.85 -10.65 -7.91
C ASP A 129 -6.80 -11.61 -7.39
N ARG A 130 -6.31 -12.43 -8.31
CA ARG A 130 -5.01 -13.06 -8.19
C ARG A 130 -4.10 -12.06 -7.50
N LEU A 131 -3.56 -12.48 -6.37
CA LEU A 131 -2.44 -11.81 -5.80
C LEU A 131 -1.41 -11.65 -6.92
N ASN A 132 -0.99 -10.43 -7.19
CA ASN A 132 0.22 -10.15 -7.95
C ASN A 132 0.92 -9.02 -7.22
N ILE A 133 1.70 -9.40 -6.21
CA ILE A 133 2.50 -8.45 -5.45
C ILE A 133 3.89 -8.41 -6.07
N PHE A 134 4.24 -7.25 -6.60
CA PHE A 134 5.61 -6.93 -6.99
C PHE A 134 6.36 -6.42 -5.76
N LEU A 135 7.25 -7.25 -5.22
CA LEU A 135 8.18 -6.88 -4.16
C LEU A 135 9.34 -6.11 -4.80
N LYS A 136 9.37 -4.79 -4.60
CA LYS A 136 10.49 -3.93 -5.01
C LYS A 136 11.55 -3.94 -3.92
N LEU A 137 12.45 -4.90 -3.98
CA LEU A 137 13.55 -5.07 -3.04
C LEU A 137 14.65 -4.06 -3.34
N SER A 138 15.14 -3.36 -2.31
CA SER A 138 16.21 -2.36 -2.44
C SER A 138 17.23 -2.53 -1.31
N SER A 139 18.51 -2.58 -1.68
CA SER A 139 19.62 -2.60 -0.73
C SER A 139 19.96 -1.17 -0.30
N GLN A 140 19.93 -0.90 1.00
CA GLN A 140 20.60 0.25 1.61
C GLN A 140 21.83 -0.18 2.43
N SER A 141 22.11 -1.49 2.49
CA SER A 141 23.25 -2.05 3.18
C SER A 141 24.54 -1.86 2.40
N THR A 142 25.60 -1.54 3.12
CA THR A 142 26.99 -1.58 2.64
C THR A 142 27.58 -2.99 2.71
N LYS A 143 26.88 -3.93 3.36
CA LYS A 143 27.30 -5.33 3.56
C LYS A 143 26.48 -6.26 2.66
N PRO A 144 27.08 -7.35 2.14
CA PRO A 144 26.34 -8.31 1.33
C PRO A 144 25.32 -9.07 2.19
N PHE A 145 24.12 -9.28 1.64
CA PHE A 145 23.05 -10.02 2.29
C PHE A 145 22.24 -10.84 1.29
N GLN A 146 21.48 -11.81 1.80
CA GLN A 146 20.43 -12.47 1.04
C GLN A 146 19.06 -12.19 1.66
N ILE A 147 18.01 -12.19 0.85
CA ILE A 147 16.63 -12.12 1.31
C ILE A 147 15.77 -13.18 0.61
N GLN A 148 14.81 -13.73 1.34
CA GLN A 148 13.86 -14.74 0.85
C GLN A 148 12.51 -14.49 1.49
N MET A 149 11.46 -14.74 0.73
CA MET A 149 10.09 -14.63 1.20
C MET A 149 9.44 -15.99 1.21
N TYR A 150 8.68 -16.25 2.26
CA TYR A 150 7.80 -17.40 2.37
C TYR A 150 6.38 -16.92 2.56
N VAL A 151 5.46 -17.47 1.76
CA VAL A 151 4.04 -17.15 1.78
C VAL A 151 3.27 -18.41 2.16
N PRO A 152 3.04 -18.64 3.48
CA PRO A 152 2.55 -19.92 3.96
C PRO A 152 1.15 -20.27 3.44
N ALA A 153 0.30 -19.26 3.22
CA ALA A 153 -1.07 -19.45 2.75
C ALA A 153 -1.15 -20.12 1.38
N ILE A 154 -0.19 -19.83 0.50
CA ILE A 154 -0.11 -20.40 -0.86
C ILE A 154 1.07 -21.36 -1.04
N LYS A 155 1.78 -21.70 0.04
CA LYS A 155 2.96 -22.57 0.06
C LYS A 155 4.08 -22.12 -0.91
N VAL A 156 4.17 -20.82 -1.18
CA VAL A 156 5.22 -20.26 -2.05
C VAL A 156 6.44 -19.91 -1.23
N LYS A 157 7.61 -20.30 -1.71
CA LYS A 157 8.92 -19.90 -1.18
C LYS A 157 9.75 -19.37 -2.34
N THR A 158 10.19 -18.11 -2.27
CA THR A 158 11.01 -17.53 -3.33
C THR A 158 12.43 -18.10 -3.31
N GLU A 159 13.19 -17.88 -4.37
CA GLU A 159 14.64 -18.04 -4.30
C GLU A 159 15.26 -17.03 -3.32
N ARG A 160 16.48 -17.33 -2.84
CA ARG A 160 17.27 -16.36 -2.08
C ARG A 160 17.87 -15.36 -3.05
N VAL A 161 17.47 -14.11 -2.95
CA VAL A 161 18.04 -13.03 -3.74
C VAL A 161 19.24 -12.44 -3.02
N THR A 162 20.38 -12.43 -3.69
CA THR A 162 21.63 -11.91 -3.14
C THR A 162 21.85 -10.46 -3.58
N PHE A 163 22.15 -9.61 -2.60
CA PHE A 163 22.56 -8.23 -2.79
C PHE A 163 24.01 -8.10 -2.35
N THR A 164 24.84 -7.48 -3.20
CA THR A 164 26.28 -7.36 -2.95
C THR A 164 26.72 -5.91 -2.76
N ARG A 165 25.89 -4.95 -3.19
CA ARG A 165 26.18 -3.53 -3.11
C ARG A 165 24.97 -2.74 -2.62
N LYS A 166 25.25 -1.56 -2.08
CA LYS A 166 24.23 -0.56 -1.77
C LYS A 166 23.53 -0.09 -3.05
N ASP A 167 22.27 0.30 -2.93
CA ASP A 167 21.39 0.82 -3.98
C ASP A 167 21.01 -0.18 -5.09
N GLU A 168 21.48 -1.43 -5.00
CA GLU A 168 20.99 -2.52 -5.83
C GLU A 168 19.50 -2.74 -5.59
N SER A 169 18.75 -2.88 -6.69
CA SER A 169 17.31 -3.11 -6.64
C SER A 169 16.92 -4.34 -7.46
N ARG A 170 15.92 -5.07 -6.99
CA ARG A 170 15.33 -6.23 -7.66
C ARG A 170 13.83 -6.19 -7.51
N VAL A 171 13.11 -6.72 -8.50
CA VAL A 171 11.66 -6.85 -8.43
C VAL A 171 11.31 -8.32 -8.53
N ILE A 172 10.48 -8.80 -7.61
CA ILE A 172 9.98 -10.17 -7.60
C ILE A 172 8.46 -10.11 -7.64
N ALA A 173 7.85 -10.80 -8.59
CA ALA A 173 6.41 -11.00 -8.61
C ALA A 173 6.07 -12.24 -7.78
N VAL A 174 5.12 -12.11 -6.87
CA VAL A 174 4.53 -13.24 -6.15
C VAL A 174 3.06 -13.30 -6.50
N GLU A 175 2.68 -14.42 -7.12
CA GLU A 175 1.32 -14.65 -7.57
C GLU A 175 0.63 -15.76 -6.77
N GLY A 176 -0.67 -15.60 -6.51
CA GLY A 176 -1.43 -16.57 -5.73
C GLY A 176 -2.88 -16.16 -5.46
N LYS A 177 -3.59 -16.92 -4.65
CA LYS A 177 -4.93 -16.56 -4.14
C LYS A 177 -4.90 -16.61 -2.62
N GLU A 178 -5.66 -15.74 -1.96
CA GLU A 178 -5.87 -15.81 -0.50
C GLU A 178 -4.57 -15.77 0.33
N CYS A 179 -3.54 -15.05 -0.15
CA CYS A 179 -2.25 -15.02 0.53
C CYS A 179 -2.28 -14.31 1.89
N ASN A 180 -3.34 -13.55 2.15
CA ASN A 180 -3.60 -12.84 3.37
C ASN A 180 -4.10 -13.78 4.47
N LEU A 181 -4.38 -15.06 4.21
CA LEU A 181 -4.84 -15.98 5.26
C LEU A 181 -3.76 -16.26 6.33
N LYS A 182 -2.48 -16.10 5.99
CA LYS A 182 -1.35 -16.30 6.92
C LYS A 182 -0.29 -15.21 6.71
N PRO A 183 0.43 -14.77 7.76
CA PRO A 183 1.53 -13.83 7.61
C PRO A 183 2.62 -14.34 6.66
N TRP A 184 3.10 -13.46 5.81
CA TRP A 184 4.29 -13.65 4.99
C TRP A 184 5.52 -13.50 5.87
N VAL A 185 6.52 -14.32 5.60
CA VAL A 185 7.77 -14.33 6.33
C VAL A 185 8.89 -13.83 5.42
N PHE A 186 9.51 -12.71 5.77
CA PHE A 186 10.67 -12.15 5.10
C PHE A 186 11.90 -12.48 5.93
N LYS A 187 12.81 -13.29 5.40
CA LYS A 187 14.05 -13.70 6.08
C LYS A 187 15.25 -13.11 5.37
N THR A 188 16.22 -12.67 6.16
CA THR A 188 17.52 -12.22 5.65
C THR A 188 18.66 -13.10 6.16
N TRP A 189 19.75 -13.16 5.39
CA TRP A 189 20.99 -13.81 5.77
C TRP A 189 22.15 -12.83 5.59
N LYS A 190 23.11 -12.89 6.51
CA LYS A 190 24.36 -12.14 6.45
C LYS A 190 25.52 -13.10 6.23
N ARG A 191 26.64 -12.57 5.74
CA ARG A 191 27.85 -13.37 5.52
C ARG A 191 28.73 -13.34 6.77
N VAL A 192 29.09 -14.51 7.29
CA VAL A 192 30.02 -14.71 8.41
C VAL A 192 30.95 -15.84 8.00
N ASP A 193 32.27 -15.60 8.02
CA ASP A 193 33.30 -16.59 7.68
C ASP A 193 33.08 -17.30 6.34
N GLY A 194 32.59 -16.54 5.34
CA GLY A 194 32.32 -17.05 4.00
C GLY A 194 30.95 -17.71 3.84
N GLU A 195 30.27 -18.04 4.93
CA GLU A 195 28.98 -18.73 4.96
C GLU A 195 27.79 -17.77 5.15
N TRP A 196 26.61 -18.19 4.70
CA TRP A 196 25.35 -17.44 4.86
C TRP A 196 24.60 -17.90 6.10
N VAL A 197 24.59 -17.06 7.14
CA VAL A 197 23.89 -17.32 8.40
C VAL A 197 22.62 -16.47 8.50
N PRO A 198 21.52 -17.00 9.08
CA PRO A 198 20.30 -16.21 9.29
C PRO A 198 20.59 -14.93 10.08
N ALA A 199 20.01 -13.80 9.65
CA ALA A 199 20.23 -12.50 10.24
C ALA A 199 18.98 -11.98 10.96
N LYS A 200 17.91 -11.69 10.21
CA LYS A 200 16.65 -11.17 10.74
C LYS A 200 15.44 -11.78 10.03
N GLU A 201 14.29 -11.62 10.67
CA GLU A 201 13.00 -12.03 10.14
C GLU A 201 11.97 -10.94 10.41
N ALA A 202 11.12 -10.67 9.43
CA ALA A 202 9.92 -9.84 9.59
C ALA A 202 8.69 -10.61 9.11
N ASN A 203 7.60 -10.46 9.85
CA ASN A 203 6.31 -11.08 9.54
C ASN A 203 5.30 -10.01 9.18
N VAL A 204 4.61 -10.17 8.05
CA VAL A 204 3.68 -9.17 7.53
C VAL A 204 2.51 -9.83 6.80
N LYS A 205 1.29 -9.34 6.99
CA LYS A 205 0.11 -9.88 6.30
C LYS A 205 -0.29 -8.94 5.18
N LEU A 206 0.05 -9.34 3.95
CA LEU A 206 -0.17 -8.55 2.74
C LEU A 206 -1.41 -9.05 1.98
N GLU A 207 -2.12 -8.13 1.35
CA GLU A 207 -3.22 -8.39 0.42
C GLU A 207 -3.20 -7.38 -0.72
N GLY A 208 -3.78 -7.72 -1.87
CA GLY A 208 -4.02 -6.77 -2.96
C GLY A 208 -3.22 -7.04 -4.22
N PHE A 209 -3.26 -6.08 -5.14
CA PHE A 209 -2.63 -6.15 -6.45
C PHE A 209 -1.82 -4.89 -6.67
N GLY A 210 -0.51 -5.03 -6.93
CA GLY A 210 0.37 -3.89 -7.09
C GLY A 210 1.75 -4.15 -6.50
N TRP A 211 2.37 -3.14 -5.92
CA TRP A 211 3.75 -3.25 -5.45
C TRP A 211 3.95 -2.73 -4.04
N ILE A 212 4.90 -3.32 -3.33
CA ILE A 212 5.40 -2.85 -2.03
C ILE A 212 6.92 -2.83 -2.09
N LYS A 213 7.53 -1.74 -1.60
CA LYS A 213 8.99 -1.64 -1.55
C LYS A 213 9.50 -2.15 -0.20
N VAL A 214 10.56 -2.96 -0.27
CA VAL A 214 11.20 -3.58 0.89
C VAL A 214 12.66 -3.14 0.87
N ILE A 215 13.08 -2.46 1.94
CA ILE A 215 14.43 -1.94 2.09
C ILE A 215 15.15 -2.72 3.18
N VAL A 216 16.38 -3.14 2.92
CA VAL A 216 17.25 -3.79 3.90
C VAL A 216 18.52 -2.95 4.04
N ASP A 217 18.82 -2.53 5.27
CA ASP A 217 20.01 -1.76 5.63
C ASP A 217 21.06 -2.65 6.35
N ASP A 218 22.08 -2.03 6.96
CA ASP A 218 23.16 -2.73 7.65
C ASP A 218 22.75 -3.47 8.93
N GLU A 219 21.52 -3.28 9.41
CA GLU A 219 20.93 -4.08 10.49
C GLU A 219 20.28 -5.37 9.97
N PHE A 220 20.19 -5.51 8.64
CA PHE A 220 19.59 -6.62 7.90
C PHE A 220 18.09 -6.82 8.17
N MET A 221 17.41 -5.87 8.82
CA MET A 221 15.97 -5.95 9.06
C MET A 221 15.20 -5.51 7.81
N PRO A 222 14.30 -6.34 7.25
CA PRO A 222 13.41 -5.89 6.19
C PRO A 222 12.47 -4.79 6.70
N SER A 223 12.52 -3.63 6.04
CA SER A 223 11.63 -2.50 6.30
C SER A 223 10.72 -2.28 5.10
N PHE A 224 9.42 -2.17 5.36
CA PHE A 224 8.41 -2.00 4.32
C PHE A 224 8.13 -0.50 4.16
N ARG A 225 8.42 0.03 2.97
CA ARG A 225 8.34 1.47 2.65
C ARG A 225 7.64 1.62 1.34
N ASP A 226 6.72 2.57 1.23
CA ASP A 226 5.95 2.85 0.01
C ASP A 226 5.18 1.65 -0.55
N ARG A 227 3.98 1.91 -1.04
CA ARG A 227 3.16 0.87 -1.66
C ARG A 227 2.14 1.46 -2.61
N LEU A 228 1.70 0.63 -3.54
CA LEU A 228 0.60 0.93 -4.43
C LEU A 228 -0.27 -0.32 -4.57
N GLY A 229 -1.56 -0.21 -4.27
CA GLY A 229 -2.51 -1.32 -4.42
C GLY A 229 -2.30 -2.51 -3.47
N ILE A 230 -1.32 -2.42 -2.56
CA ILE A 230 -1.06 -3.42 -1.52
C ILE A 230 -1.60 -2.92 -0.18
N MET A 231 -2.41 -3.73 0.47
CA MET A 231 -2.87 -3.55 1.83
C MET A 231 -1.99 -4.33 2.78
N CYS A 232 -1.76 -3.76 3.95
CA CYS A 232 -1.07 -4.42 5.02
C CYS A 232 -1.97 -4.48 6.26
N HIS A 233 -2.30 -5.71 6.69
CA HIS A 233 -3.25 -5.96 7.76
C HIS A 233 -2.58 -6.15 9.12
N GLU A 234 -1.37 -6.71 9.13
CA GLU A 234 -0.60 -7.04 10.33
C GLU A 234 0.89 -6.91 10.03
N GLY A 235 1.69 -6.52 11.04
CA GLY A 235 3.14 -6.38 10.94
C GLY A 235 3.62 -4.94 10.70
N PRO A 236 4.94 -4.71 10.67
CA PRO A 236 5.53 -3.38 10.51
C PRO A 236 5.52 -2.94 9.04
N CYS A 237 4.46 -2.24 8.66
CA CYS A 237 4.11 -1.69 7.35
C CYS A 237 3.08 -0.56 7.56
#